data_AF-A0A1B0FC04-F1
#
_entry.id   AF-A0A1B0FC04-F1
#
_cell.length_a   1.000
_cell.length_b   1.000
_cell.length_c   1.000
_cell.angle_alpha   90.00
_cell.angle_beta   90.00
_cell.angle_gamma   90.00
#
_symmetry.space_group_name_H-M   'P 1'
#
loop_
_entity.id
_entity.type
_entity.pdbx_description
1 polymer ?
#
loop_
_entity_poly.entity_id
_entity_poly.type
_entity_poly.pdbx_seq_one_letter_code
_entity_poly.pdbx_strand_id
1 'polypeptide(L)'
;MFAVKKNITYFMIFFIVFTCCTEETEGLRRVLRGRRTLTRRYFSGLAIPGWSLVLLIGISELLLGAILYAVMYKVILTKEVESRNTYAPAPTNDI
;
A
#
# COMPACT_ATOMS: atom_id res chain seq x y z
N MET A 1 9.84 -24.73 5.94
CA MET A 1 10.60 -23.48 6.18
C MET A 1 11.78 -23.28 5.20
N PHE A 2 12.60 -24.29 4.90
CA PHE A 2 13.75 -24.15 3.97
C PHE A 2 13.38 -23.81 2.51
N ALA A 3 12.32 -24.42 1.95
CA ALA A 3 11.88 -24.13 0.59
C ALA A 3 11.42 -22.68 0.41
N VAL A 4 10.69 -22.14 1.40
CA VAL A 4 10.23 -20.74 1.42
C VAL A 4 11.42 -19.78 1.45
N LYS A 5 12.44 -20.07 2.28
CA LYS A 5 13.66 -19.25 2.35
C LYS A 5 14.40 -19.24 1.00
N LYS A 6 14.56 -20.41 0.37
CA LYS A 6 15.23 -20.53 -0.93
C LYS A 6 14.52 -19.73 -2.03
N ASN A 7 13.18 -19.81 -2.07
CA ASN A 7 12.37 -19.09 -3.04
C ASN A 7 12.44 -17.57 -2.83
N ILE A 8 12.40 -17.12 -1.57
CA ILE A 8 12.58 -15.71 -1.21
C ILE A 8 13.95 -15.20 -1.65
N THR A 9 15.02 -15.98 -1.44
CA THR A 9 16.37 -15.57 -1.85
C THR A 9 16.47 -15.39 -3.37
N TYR A 10 15.95 -16.32 -4.17
CA TYR A 10 15.95 -16.18 -5.63
C TYR A 10 15.13 -14.98 -6.11
N PHE A 11 14.00 -14.71 -5.45
CA PHE A 11 13.15 -13.57 -5.76
C PHE A 11 13.82 -12.22 -5.42
N MET A 12 14.55 -12.16 -4.31
CA MET A 12 15.39 -11.00 -3.93
C MET A 12 16.48 -10.74 -4.98
N ILE A 13 17.19 -11.80 -5.40
CA ILE A 13 18.22 -11.70 -6.45
C ILE A 13 17.61 -11.20 -7.76
N PHE A 14 16.45 -11.74 -8.16
CA PHE A 14 15.74 -11.27 -9.34
C PHE A 14 15.37 -9.79 -9.26
N PHE A 15 14.87 -9.31 -8.12
CA PHE A 15 14.54 -7.90 -7.94
C PHE A 15 15.75 -6.98 -7.99
N ILE A 16 16.89 -7.41 -7.43
CA ILE A 16 18.15 -6.66 -7.52
C ILE A 16 18.60 -6.56 -8.99
N VAL A 17 18.59 -7.66 -9.73
CA VAL A 17 18.93 -7.64 -11.17
C VAL A 17 17.94 -6.78 -11.95
N PHE A 18 16.65 -6.92 -11.68
CA PHE A 18 15.58 -6.18 -12.35
C PHE A 18 15.68 -4.67 -12.11
N THR A 19 16.01 -4.24 -10.89
CA THR A 19 16.22 -2.82 -10.55
C THR A 19 17.43 -2.25 -11.27
N CYS A 20 18.56 -2.96 -11.31
CA CYS A 20 19.73 -2.56 -12.11
C CYS A 20 19.43 -2.46 -13.62
N CYS A 21 18.50 -3.27 -14.14
CA CYS A 21 18.09 -3.21 -15.54
C CYS A 21 17.05 -2.11 -15.85
N THR A 22 16.46 -1.46 -14.84
CA THR A 22 15.30 -0.55 -15.00
C THR A 22 15.48 0.77 -14.25
N GLU A 23 16.70 1.31 -14.24
CA GLU A 23 17.05 2.53 -13.50
C GLU A 23 16.39 3.80 -14.06
N GLU A 24 16.04 3.81 -15.36
CA GLU A 24 15.75 5.04 -16.10
C GLU A 24 14.42 4.93 -16.88
N THR A 25 13.29 4.91 -16.19
CA THR A 25 11.98 5.23 -16.79
C THR A 25 11.59 6.68 -16.53
N GLU A 26 12.56 7.60 -16.62
CA GLU A 26 12.27 9.04 -16.65
C GLU A 26 11.66 9.43 -18.00
N GLY A 27 10.34 9.25 -18.12
CA GLY A 27 9.55 9.78 -19.24
C GLY A 27 9.65 11.31 -19.42
N LEU A 28 10.37 12.02 -18.54
CA LEU A 28 10.58 13.46 -18.57
C LEU A 28 11.75 13.92 -19.46
N ARG A 29 12.59 13.01 -19.99
CA ARG A 29 13.76 13.42 -20.80
C ARG A 29 13.44 13.92 -22.21
N ARG A 30 12.18 13.98 -22.63
CA ARG A 30 11.81 14.48 -23.98
C ARG A 30 11.23 15.89 -24.03
N VAL A 31 10.78 16.47 -22.92
CA VAL A 31 10.10 17.79 -22.95
C VAL A 31 11.06 18.97 -22.78
N LEU A 32 12.26 18.78 -22.24
CA LEU A 32 13.22 19.87 -21.96
C LEU A 32 14.39 19.96 -22.97
N ARG A 33 14.26 19.38 -24.17
CA ARG A 33 15.31 19.40 -25.21
C ARG A 33 15.58 20.78 -25.83
N GLY A 34 14.83 21.82 -25.43
CA GLY A 34 14.90 23.17 -25.99
C GLY A 34 15.61 24.23 -25.16
N ARG A 35 16.00 23.98 -23.89
CA ARG A 35 16.62 25.02 -23.05
C ARG A 35 18.03 24.62 -22.63
N ARG A 36 18.99 25.38 -23.18
CA ARG A 36 20.44 25.40 -22.94
C ARG A 36 20.91 24.60 -21.72
N THR A 37 21.71 23.57 -22.00
CA THR A 37 22.77 23.02 -21.13
C THR A 37 22.41 23.00 -19.65
N LEU A 38 21.52 22.08 -19.26
CA LEU A 38 21.51 21.55 -17.90
C LEU A 38 22.94 21.10 -17.58
N THR A 39 23.60 21.83 -16.68
CA THR A 39 24.93 21.48 -16.22
C THR A 39 24.86 20.11 -15.56
N ARG A 40 25.74 19.22 -16.01
CA ARG A 40 25.82 17.77 -15.75
C ARG A 40 25.92 17.36 -14.26
N ARG A 41 25.83 18.30 -13.31
CA ARG A 41 26.02 18.07 -11.86
C ARG A 41 24.73 17.97 -11.04
N TYR A 42 23.57 18.34 -11.57
CA TYR A 42 22.31 18.35 -10.79
C TYR A 42 21.46 17.08 -10.90
N PHE A 43 21.87 16.11 -11.71
CA PHE A 43 21.22 14.79 -11.75
C PHE A 43 22.00 13.81 -10.88
N SER A 44 21.97 13.99 -9.56
CA SER A 44 22.07 12.82 -8.69
C SER A 44 20.68 12.18 -8.73
N GLY A 45 20.51 11.15 -9.57
CA GLY A 45 19.26 10.37 -9.59
C GLY A 45 18.91 9.90 -8.19
N LEU A 46 17.62 9.68 -7.91
CA LEU A 46 17.23 9.05 -6.65
C LEU A 46 17.97 7.73 -6.49
N ALA A 47 18.40 7.40 -5.26
CA ALA A 47 19.09 6.14 -4.95
C ALA A 47 18.24 4.88 -5.27
N ILE A 48 16.96 5.08 -5.55
CA ILE A 48 15.95 4.06 -5.78
C ILE A 48 15.19 4.45 -7.06
N PRO A 49 14.96 3.52 -8.01
CA PRO A 49 14.29 3.84 -9.26
C PRO A 49 12.84 4.29 -9.01
N GLY A 50 12.37 5.29 -9.77
CA GLY A 50 11.09 5.96 -9.49
C GLY A 50 9.87 5.02 -9.48
N TRP A 51 9.86 3.99 -10.32
CA TRP A 51 8.79 2.99 -10.36
C TRP A 51 8.65 2.21 -9.05
N SER A 52 9.77 1.92 -8.38
CA SER A 52 9.76 1.15 -7.12
C SER A 52 9.23 1.97 -5.95
N LEU A 53 9.45 3.29 -5.97
CA LEU A 53 8.86 4.22 -5.00
C LEU A 53 7.33 4.25 -5.11
N VAL A 54 6.80 4.27 -6.34
CA VAL A 54 5.34 4.19 -6.58
C VAL A 54 4.78 2.86 -6.10
N LEU A 55 5.46 1.73 -6.34
CA LEU A 55 5.01 0.43 -5.84
C LEU A 55 5.01 0.35 -4.31
N LEU A 56 6.05 0.86 -3.65
CA LEU A 56 6.12 0.89 -2.19
C LEU A 56 4.97 1.71 -1.59
N ILE A 57 4.67 2.88 -2.18
CA ILE A 57 3.54 3.71 -1.77
C ILE A 57 2.21 2.97 -1.99
N GLY A 58 2.01 2.34 -3.15
CA GLY A 58 0.80 1.57 -3.43
C GLY A 58 0.57 0.43 -2.45
N ILE A 59 1.64 -0.29 -2.08
CA ILE A 59 1.58 -1.38 -1.08
C ILE A 59 1.27 -0.81 0.31
N SER A 60 1.87 0.33 0.70
CA SER A 60 1.57 0.94 2.00
C SER A 60 0.12 1.39 2.11
N GLU A 61 -0.45 1.93 1.04
CA GLU A 61 -1.86 2.35 1.01
C GLU A 61 -2.81 1.15 1.19
N LEU A 62 -2.50 0.03 0.52
CA LEU A 62 -3.28 -1.21 0.67
C LEU A 62 -3.17 -1.77 2.09
N LEU A 63 -1.98 -1.75 2.68
CA LEU A 63 -1.79 -2.20 4.06
C LEU A 63 -2.53 -1.30 5.05
N LEU A 64 -2.49 0.02 4.87
CA LEU A 64 -3.25 0.97 5.68
C LEU A 64 -4.75 0.70 5.60
N GLY A 65 -5.28 0.47 4.38
CA GLY A 65 -6.69 0.12 4.19
C GLY A 65 -7.08 -1.20 4.87
N ALA A 66 -6.23 -2.22 4.78
CA ALA A 66 -6.46 -3.50 5.44
C ALA A 66 -6.46 -3.39 6.97
N ILE A 67 -5.54 -2.61 7.53
CA ILE A 67 -5.48 -2.33 8.98
C ILE A 67 -6.74 -1.58 9.42
N LEU A 68 -7.12 -0.53 8.70
CA LEU A 68 -8.32 0.24 8.99
C LEU A 68 -9.57 -0.65 9.01
N TYR A 69 -9.72 -1.52 8.00
CA TYR A 69 -10.82 -2.48 7.95
C TYR A 69 -10.81 -3.43 9.16
N ALA A 70 -9.64 -3.97 9.53
CA ALA A 70 -9.52 -4.87 10.68
C ALA A 70 -9.95 -4.18 11.99
N VAL A 71 -9.59 -2.91 12.17
CA VAL A 71 -10.02 -2.10 13.33
C VAL A 71 -11.55 -1.93 13.31
N MET A 72 -12.13 -1.53 12.18
CA MET A 72 -13.59 -1.38 12.05
C MET A 72 -14.33 -2.69 12.31
N TYR A 73 -13.81 -3.80 11.78
CA TYR A 73 -14.38 -5.13 11.97
C TYR A 73 -14.44 -5.49 13.46
N LYS A 74 -13.37 -5.20 14.20
CA LYS A 74 -13.30 -5.47 15.65
C LYS A 74 -14.18 -4.55 16.48
N VAL A 75 -14.25 -3.26 16.13
CA VAL A 75 -14.98 -2.26 16.94
C VAL A 75 -16.48 -2.26 16.68
N ILE A 76 -16.89 -2.45 15.43
CA ILE A 76 -18.28 -2.23 14.99
C ILE A 76 -18.97 -3.57 14.71
N LEU A 77 -18.39 -4.41 13.85
CA LEU A 77 -19.05 -5.63 13.37
C LEU A 77 -19.04 -6.76 14.40
N THR A 78 -18.03 -6.82 15.27
CA THR A 78 -17.92 -7.88 16.28
C THR A 78 -18.73 -7.57 17.54
N LYS A 79 -19.35 -6.39 17.65
CA LYS A 79 -20.31 -6.17 18.74
C LYS A 79 -21.53 -7.03 18.46
N GLU A 80 -21.76 -8.00 19.34
CA GLU A 80 -23.04 -8.69 19.39
C GLU A 80 -24.11 -7.61 19.49
N VAL A 81 -25.01 -7.59 18.51
CA VAL A 81 -26.24 -6.82 18.61
C VAL A 81 -26.95 -7.46 19.79
N GLU A 82 -26.76 -6.92 21.00
CA GLU A 82 -27.66 -7.22 22.10
C GLU A 82 -29.05 -7.07 21.49
N SER A 83 -29.83 -8.15 21.53
CA SER A 83 -31.24 -8.15 21.18
C SER A 83 -31.97 -7.32 22.23
N ARG A 84 -31.62 -6.03 22.32
CA ARG A 84 -32.37 -5.02 23.02
C ARG A 84 -33.62 -4.80 22.17
N ASN A 85 -34.53 -5.77 22.29
CA ASN A 85 -35.93 -5.64 21.96
C ASN A 85 -36.39 -4.36 22.64
N THR A 86 -36.34 -3.26 21.91
CA THR A 86 -36.74 -1.92 22.37
C THR A 86 -38.26 -1.81 22.31
N TYR A 87 -38.93 -2.91 22.63
CA TYR A 87 -40.36 -3.00 22.76
C TYR A 87 -40.64 -3.45 24.19
N ALA A 88 -40.79 -2.47 25.08
CA ALA A 88 -41.43 -2.70 26.36
C ALA A 88 -42.94 -2.56 26.11
N PRO A 89 -43.72 -3.65 26.13
CA PRO A 89 -45.17 -3.54 26.00
C PRO A 89 -45.72 -2.68 27.15
N ALA A 90 -46.66 -1.80 26.84
CA ALA A 90 -47.33 -0.98 27.83
C ALA A 90 -48.10 -1.89 28.82
N PRO A 91 -48.09 -1.59 30.14
CA PRO A 91 -48.84 -2.39 31.11
C PRO A 91 -50.34 -2.27 30.79
N THR A 92 -50.94 -3.39 30.40
CA THR A 92 -52.39 -3.52 30.27
C THR A 92 -52.95 -3.83 31.65
N ASN A 93 -53.85 -2.97 32.14
CA ASN A 93 -54.62 -3.25 33.34
C ASN A 93 -55.74 -4.21 32.97
N ASP A 94 -55.71 -5.42 33.53
CA ASP A 94 -56.81 -6.38 33.40
C ASP A 94 -58.03 -5.86 34.18
N ILE A 95 -59.18 -5.75 33.50
CA ILE A 95 -60.48 -5.35 34.08
C ILE A 95 -61.20 -6.59 34.59
#